data_AF-A0A7W7K9S8-F1
#
_entry.id   AF-A0A7W7K9S8-F1
#
_cell.length_a   1.000
_cell.length_b   1.000
_cell.length_c   1.000
_cell.angle_alpha   90.00
_cell.angle_beta   90.00
_cell.angle_gamma   90.00
#
_symmetry.space_group_name_H-M   'P 1'
#
loop_
_entity.id
_entity.type
_entity.pdbx_description
1 polymer ?
#
loop_
_entity_poly.entity_id
_entity_poly.type
_entity_poly.pdbx_seq_one_letter_code
_entity_poly.pdbx_strand_id
1 'polypeptide(L)'
;MNRLIGEAGVSRATFYRHFRSLTDVLQGIIDRPIERLVDLVLGRFALADPPSSSGAIIEMIMENPKLWQILLTTHVKSVVQKEMAARALSRSRDIAEYLQPELPSDHCAAWSVNGTFEILSWWLSQSDAPPEAAIVSLLDRLTLRPALREIYEA
;
A
#
# COMPACT_ATOMS: atom_id res chain seq x y z
N MET A 1 14.24 10.96 20.24
CA MET A 1 13.41 12.14 20.54
C MET A 1 14.18 13.45 20.46
N ASN A 2 15.19 13.71 21.33
CA ASN A 2 15.93 14.98 21.32
C ASN A 2 16.61 15.32 19.99
N ARG A 3 17.19 14.32 19.32
CA ARG A 3 17.78 14.48 17.99
C ARG A 3 16.76 14.92 16.94
N LEU A 4 15.59 14.28 16.89
CA LEU A 4 14.51 14.61 15.95
C LEU A 4 13.94 16.01 16.19
N ILE A 5 13.72 16.39 17.44
CA ILE A 5 13.26 17.74 17.82
C ILE A 5 14.30 18.80 17.43
N GLY A 6 15.59 18.52 17.65
CA GLY A 6 16.70 19.39 17.26
C GLY A 6 16.86 19.53 15.74
N GLU A 7 16.82 18.43 14.99
CA GLU A 7 16.92 18.42 13.53
C GLU A 7 15.71 19.10 12.87
N ALA A 8 14.52 18.97 13.44
CA ALA A 8 13.30 19.64 12.95
C ALA A 8 13.21 21.13 13.34
N GLY A 9 14.13 21.64 14.16
CA GLY A 9 14.13 23.05 14.59
C GLY A 9 12.91 23.45 15.43
N VAL A 10 12.25 22.50 16.09
CA VAL A 10 11.04 22.75 16.89
C VAL A 10 11.33 22.68 18.39
N SER A 11 10.59 23.43 19.20
CA SER A 11 10.68 23.29 20.66
C SER A 11 10.02 21.99 21.13
N ARG A 12 10.47 21.44 22.27
CA ARG A 12 9.80 20.29 22.92
C ARG A 12 8.31 20.58 23.20
N ALA A 13 7.98 21.79 23.64
CA ALA A 13 6.60 22.19 23.91
C ALA A 13 5.74 22.17 22.64
N THR A 14 6.28 22.65 21.51
CA THR A 14 5.62 22.60 20.20
C THR A 14 5.44 21.15 19.73
N PHE A 15 6.45 20.30 19.91
CA PHE A 15 6.39 18.89 19.56
C PHE A 15 5.27 18.17 20.32
N TYR A 16 5.28 18.25 21.66
CA TYR A 16 4.31 17.54 22.51
C TYR A 16 2.88 18.10 22.42
N ARG A 17 2.70 19.30 21.86
CA ARG A 17 1.37 19.83 21.54
C ARG A 17 0.71 19.07 20.39
N HIS A 18 1.50 18.56 19.45
CA HIS A 18 1.00 17.89 18.24
C HIS A 18 1.16 16.37 18.29
N PHE A 19 2.18 15.87 19.01
CA PHE A 19 2.50 14.44 19.08
C PHE A 19 2.76 14.02 20.52
N ARG A 20 1.99 13.08 21.05
CA ARG A 20 2.15 12.61 22.44
C ARG A 20 3.36 11.68 22.57
N SER A 21 3.77 11.07 21.46
CA SER A 21 4.87 10.11 21.41
C SER A 21 5.58 10.13 20.05
N LEU A 22 6.72 9.44 19.96
CA LEU A 22 7.37 9.20 18.67
C LEU A 22 6.50 8.31 17.77
N THR A 23 5.73 7.40 18.38
CA THR A 23 4.76 6.56 17.68
C THR A 23 3.67 7.40 17.02
N ASP A 24 3.20 8.47 17.65
CA ASP A 24 2.20 9.39 17.07
C ASP A 24 2.76 10.11 15.84
N VAL A 25 4.04 10.51 15.88
CA VAL A 25 4.72 11.10 14.72
C VAL A 25 4.78 10.10 13.58
N LEU A 26 5.21 8.87 13.88
CA LEU A 26 5.28 7.80 12.88
C LEU A 26 3.90 7.51 12.29
N GLN A 27 2.86 7.44 13.12
CA GLN A 27 1.48 7.25 12.67
C GLN A 27 1.06 8.35 11.68
N GLY A 28 1.30 9.62 12.03
CA GLY A 28 1.00 10.75 11.14
C GLY A 28 1.81 10.75 9.84
N ILE A 29 3.00 10.13 9.82
CA ILE A 29 3.81 9.96 8.60
C ILE A 29 3.27 8.82 7.73
N ILE A 30 2.85 7.69 8.33
CA ILE A 30 2.42 6.50 7.59
C ILE A 30 0.98 6.59 7.10
N ASP A 31 0.12 7.36 7.77
CA ASP A 31 -1.33 7.37 7.52
C ASP A 31 -1.68 7.72 6.07
N ARG A 32 -1.06 8.77 5.52
CA ARG A 32 -1.36 9.23 4.15
C ARG A 32 -0.76 8.31 3.07
N PRO A 33 0.52 7.89 3.14
CA PRO A 33 1.06 6.91 2.20
C PRO A 33 0.27 5.60 2.19
N ILE A 34 -0.09 5.09 3.37
CA ILE A 34 -0.91 3.88 3.49
C ILE A 34 -2.28 4.07 2.82
N GLU A 35 -2.96 5.19 3.10
CA GLU A 35 -4.27 5.47 2.49
C GLU A 35 -4.17 5.44 0.97
N ARG A 36 -3.20 6.18 0.43
CA ARG A 36 -3.00 6.29 -1.02
C ARG A 36 -2.69 4.95 -1.67
N LEU A 37 -1.90 4.08 -1.03
CA LEU A 37 -1.61 2.75 -1.58
C LEU A 37 -2.84 1.85 -1.54
N VAL A 38 -3.64 1.88 -0.47
CA VAL A 38 -4.88 1.10 -0.43
C VAL A 38 -5.90 1.64 -1.42
N ASP A 39 -6.03 2.96 -1.57
CA ASP A 39 -6.86 3.61 -2.60
C ASP A 39 -6.48 3.14 -4.00
N LEU A 40 -5.18 3.16 -4.32
CA LEU A 40 -4.68 2.69 -5.60
C LEU A 40 -4.96 1.21 -5.78
N VAL A 41 -4.67 0.35 -4.79
CA VAL A 41 -4.89 -1.09 -4.93
C VAL A 41 -6.37 -1.43 -5.11
N LEU A 42 -7.26 -0.88 -4.28
CA LEU A 42 -8.69 -1.18 -4.36
C LEU A 42 -9.37 -0.52 -5.55
N GLY A 43 -8.95 0.69 -5.93
CA GLY A 43 -9.47 1.39 -7.11
C GLY A 43 -9.26 0.60 -8.41
N ARG A 44 -8.26 -0.28 -8.45
CA ARG A 44 -8.00 -1.16 -9.61
C ARG A 44 -9.13 -2.13 -9.91
N PHE A 45 -9.97 -2.47 -8.93
CA PHE A 45 -11.13 -3.34 -9.16
C PHE A 45 -12.15 -2.71 -10.09
N ALA A 46 -12.27 -1.37 -10.07
CA ALA A 46 -13.22 -0.63 -10.89
C ALA A 46 -12.68 -0.30 -12.30
N LEU A 47 -11.43 -0.63 -12.61
CA LEU A 47 -10.81 -0.30 -13.90
C LEU A 47 -11.06 -1.40 -14.93
N ALA A 48 -11.46 -1.00 -16.14
CA ALA A 48 -11.74 -1.92 -17.25
C ALA A 48 -10.48 -2.64 -17.78
N ASP A 49 -9.29 -2.10 -17.54
CA ASP A 49 -8.00 -2.67 -17.97
C ASP A 49 -7.02 -2.82 -16.77
N PRO A 50 -7.05 -3.96 -16.06
CA PRO A 50 -6.21 -4.17 -14.87
C PRO A 50 -4.69 -4.12 -15.13
N PRO A 51 -4.14 -4.62 -16.27
CA PRO A 51 -2.71 -4.51 -16.58
C PRO A 51 -2.12 -3.10 -16.63
N SER A 52 -2.85 -2.12 -17.16
CA SER A 52 -2.38 -0.72 -17.17
C SER A 52 -2.45 -0.07 -15.79
N SER A 53 -3.19 -0.66 -14.85
CA SER A 53 -3.46 -0.05 -13.55
C SER A 53 -2.37 -0.25 -12.49
N SER A 54 -1.53 -1.28 -12.63
CA SER A 54 -0.40 -1.50 -11.71
C SER A 54 0.74 -0.49 -11.88
N GLY A 55 0.82 0.19 -13.03
CA GLY A 55 1.81 1.24 -13.28
C GLY A 55 1.71 2.40 -12.28
N ALA A 56 0.48 2.82 -11.94
CA ALA A 56 0.23 3.90 -10.98
C ALA A 56 0.76 3.59 -9.56
N ILE A 57 0.81 2.30 -9.17
CA ILE A 57 1.43 1.89 -7.91
C ILE A 57 2.93 2.15 -7.99
N ILE A 58 3.59 1.72 -9.07
CA ILE A 58 5.03 1.91 -9.25
C ILE A 58 5.39 3.40 -9.34
N GLU A 59 4.64 4.19 -10.09
CA GLU A 59 4.81 5.65 -10.17
C GLU A 59 4.75 6.30 -8.78
N MET A 60 3.76 5.94 -7.96
CA MET A 60 3.66 6.42 -6.58
C MET A 60 4.86 5.99 -5.72
N ILE A 61 5.39 4.77 -5.91
CA ILE A 61 6.60 4.34 -5.20
C ILE A 61 7.79 5.21 -5.62
N MET A 62 7.92 5.49 -6.91
CA MET A 62 9.04 6.22 -7.49
C MET A 62 9.01 7.72 -7.19
N GLU A 63 7.88 8.30 -6.80
CA GLU A 63 7.81 9.67 -6.26
C GLU A 63 8.65 9.83 -4.97
N ASN A 64 8.76 8.78 -4.15
CA ASN A 64 9.59 8.79 -2.94
C ASN A 64 10.07 7.38 -2.55
N PRO A 65 11.03 6.80 -3.28
CA PRO A 65 11.44 5.41 -3.09
C PRO A 65 12.07 5.17 -1.72
N LYS A 66 12.71 6.17 -1.13
CA LYS A 66 13.29 6.08 0.23
C LYS A 66 12.22 5.94 1.29
N LEU A 67 11.13 6.70 1.21
CA LEU A 67 10.00 6.55 2.13
C LEU A 67 9.44 5.13 2.05
N TRP A 68 9.16 4.65 0.84
CA TRP A 68 8.60 3.32 0.64
C TRP A 68 9.56 2.21 1.06
N GLN A 69 10.85 2.35 0.82
CA GLN A 69 11.84 1.43 1.36
C GLN A 69 11.77 1.38 2.89
N ILE A 70 11.71 2.54 3.56
CA ILE A 70 11.56 2.58 5.03
C ILE A 70 10.28 1.89 5.48
N LEU A 71 9.14 2.21 4.87
CA LEU A 71 7.83 1.67 5.25
C LEU A 71 7.71 0.16 5.02
N LEU A 72 8.36 -0.36 3.97
CA LEU A 72 8.14 -1.72 3.49
C LEU A 72 9.24 -2.70 3.90
N THR A 73 10.43 -2.25 4.33
CA THR A 73 11.56 -3.16 4.60
C THR A 73 12.12 -3.05 6.01
N THR A 74 11.80 -1.98 6.76
CA THR A 74 12.35 -1.79 8.11
C THR A 74 11.45 -2.35 9.20
N HIS A 75 11.82 -2.14 10.48
CA HIS A 75 11.09 -2.60 11.66
C HIS A 75 9.63 -2.12 11.76
N VAL A 76 9.21 -1.14 10.94
CA VAL A 76 7.82 -0.67 10.87
C VAL A 76 6.94 -1.49 9.91
N LYS A 77 7.52 -2.40 9.12
CA LYS A 77 6.81 -3.21 8.10
C LYS A 77 5.53 -3.84 8.64
N SER A 78 5.59 -4.49 9.80
CA SER A 78 4.44 -5.19 10.38
C SER A 78 3.31 -4.25 10.81
N VAL A 79 3.64 -3.05 11.28
CA VAL A 79 2.65 -2.01 11.63
C VAL A 79 1.97 -1.51 10.36
N VAL A 80 2.76 -1.20 9.32
CA VAL A 80 2.24 -0.73 8.02
C VAL A 80 1.32 -1.79 7.39
N GLN A 81 1.73 -3.05 7.39
CA GLN A 81 0.92 -4.16 6.85
C GLN A 81 -0.42 -4.30 7.58
N LYS A 82 -0.40 -4.22 8.91
CA LYS A 82 -1.62 -4.32 9.73
C LYS A 82 -2.58 -3.18 9.45
N GLU A 83 -2.07 -1.95 9.36
CA GLU A 83 -2.89 -0.77 9.05
C GLU A 83 -3.47 -0.84 7.63
N MET A 84 -2.68 -1.29 6.66
CA MET A 84 -3.15 -1.52 5.29
C MET A 84 -4.28 -2.56 5.25
N ALA A 85 -4.12 -3.70 5.92
CA ALA A 85 -5.15 -4.73 5.98
C ALA A 85 -6.43 -4.25 6.66
N ALA A 86 -6.33 -3.47 7.74
CA ALA A 86 -7.48 -2.90 8.43
C ALA A 86 -8.29 -1.94 7.53
N ARG A 87 -7.60 -1.08 6.77
CA ARG A 87 -8.21 -0.15 5.82
C ARG A 87 -8.78 -0.83 4.58
N ALA A 88 -8.16 -1.92 4.15
CA ALA A 88 -8.69 -2.76 3.08
C ALA A 88 -10.02 -3.40 3.50
N LEU A 89 -10.04 -3.97 4.71
CA LEU A 89 -11.23 -4.60 5.27
C LEU A 89 -12.39 -3.62 5.42
N SER A 90 -12.13 -2.39 5.89
CA SER A 90 -13.18 -1.36 6.05
C SER A 90 -13.82 -0.94 4.72
N ARG A 91 -13.13 -1.15 3.60
CA ARG A 91 -13.56 -0.80 2.23
C ARG A 91 -13.91 -2.00 1.37
N SER A 92 -13.92 -3.19 1.95
CA SER A 92 -14.19 -4.44 1.22
C SER A 92 -15.54 -4.47 0.48
N ARG A 93 -16.53 -3.70 0.93
CA ARG A 93 -17.83 -3.61 0.27
C ARG A 93 -17.77 -2.82 -1.04
N ASP A 94 -16.85 -1.87 -1.14
CA ASP A 94 -16.70 -0.98 -2.29
C ASP A 94 -16.25 -1.73 -3.54
N ILE A 95 -15.63 -2.90 -3.36
CA ILE A 95 -15.13 -3.72 -4.47
C ILE A 95 -16.05 -4.90 -4.85
N ALA A 96 -17.10 -5.16 -4.06
CA ALA A 96 -17.85 -6.42 -4.14
C ALA A 96 -18.52 -6.66 -5.51
N GLU A 97 -18.91 -5.61 -6.22
CA GLU A 97 -19.55 -5.72 -7.54
C GLU A 97 -18.60 -6.20 -8.65
N TYR A 98 -17.29 -5.97 -8.50
CA TYR A 98 -16.25 -6.32 -9.47
C TYR A 98 -15.69 -7.74 -9.28
N LEU A 99 -16.00 -8.36 -8.14
CA LEU A 99 -15.48 -9.67 -7.75
C LEU A 99 -16.35 -10.81 -8.27
N GLN A 100 -15.72 -11.95 -8.55
CA GLN A 100 -16.47 -13.19 -8.84
C GLN A 100 -17.51 -13.47 -7.74
N PRO A 101 -18.75 -13.87 -8.09
CA PRO A 101 -19.85 -14.00 -7.11
C PRO A 101 -19.55 -14.90 -5.90
N GLU A 102 -18.67 -15.88 -6.09
CA GLU A 102 -18.30 -16.87 -5.07
C GLU A 102 -17.22 -16.36 -4.10
N LEU A 103 -16.59 -15.21 -4.40
CA LEU A 103 -15.45 -14.71 -3.63
C LEU A 103 -15.89 -13.71 -2.56
N PRO A 104 -15.49 -13.92 -1.29
CA PRO A 104 -15.81 -13.01 -0.20
C PRO A 104 -14.97 -11.73 -0.30
N SER A 105 -15.65 -10.58 -0.33
CA SER A 105 -15.01 -9.31 -0.69
C SER A 105 -14.01 -8.79 0.34
N ASP A 106 -14.20 -9.15 1.62
CA ASP A 106 -13.24 -8.89 2.70
C ASP A 106 -11.91 -9.62 2.49
N HIS A 107 -11.98 -10.89 2.09
CA HIS A 107 -10.80 -11.69 1.80
C HIS A 107 -10.09 -11.18 0.54
N CYS A 108 -10.84 -10.84 -0.52
CA CYS A 108 -10.27 -10.28 -1.75
C CYS A 108 -9.57 -8.94 -1.52
N ALA A 109 -10.17 -8.05 -0.74
CA ALA A 109 -9.57 -6.76 -0.38
C ALA A 109 -8.27 -6.97 0.42
N ALA A 110 -8.32 -7.80 1.46
CA ALA A 110 -7.15 -8.12 2.28
C ALA A 110 -6.03 -8.79 1.47
N TRP A 111 -6.37 -9.75 0.62
CA TRP A 111 -5.43 -10.44 -0.26
C TRP A 111 -4.75 -9.47 -1.23
N SER A 112 -5.52 -8.62 -1.91
CA SER A 112 -4.98 -7.72 -2.94
C SER A 112 -3.98 -6.72 -2.36
N VAL A 113 -4.31 -6.17 -1.19
CA VAL A 113 -3.48 -5.19 -0.49
C VAL A 113 -2.25 -5.86 0.12
N ASN A 114 -2.38 -7.01 0.78
CA ASN A 114 -1.25 -7.73 1.36
C ASN A 114 -0.33 -8.33 0.29
N GLY A 115 -0.89 -8.89 -0.80
CA GLY A 115 -0.11 -9.40 -1.92
C GLY A 115 0.69 -8.30 -2.60
N THR A 116 0.08 -7.11 -2.79
CA THR A 116 0.78 -5.93 -3.29
C THR A 116 1.90 -5.52 -2.35
N PHE A 117 1.60 -5.43 -1.05
CA PHE A 117 2.58 -5.09 -0.02
C PHE A 117 3.79 -6.04 -0.02
N GLU A 118 3.57 -7.35 -0.09
CA GLU A 118 4.66 -8.33 -0.11
C GLU A 118 5.51 -8.24 -1.38
N ILE A 119 4.90 -8.06 -2.56
CA ILE A 119 5.65 -7.90 -3.82
C ILE A 119 6.53 -6.65 -3.76
N LEU A 120 5.98 -5.52 -3.29
CA LEU A 120 6.75 -4.27 -3.19
C LEU A 120 7.85 -4.35 -2.12
N SER A 121 7.56 -4.97 -0.97
CA SER A 121 8.54 -5.20 0.10
C SER A 121 9.70 -6.05 -0.40
N TRP A 122 9.40 -7.13 -1.13
CA TRP A 122 10.41 -7.97 -1.77
C TRP A 122 11.23 -7.19 -2.79
N TRP A 123 10.59 -6.46 -3.71
CA TRP A 123 11.25 -5.70 -4.78
C TRP A 123 12.24 -4.66 -4.21
N LEU A 124 11.80 -3.85 -3.25
CA LEU A 124 12.61 -2.78 -2.65
C LEU A 124 13.72 -3.28 -1.72
N SER A 125 13.72 -4.58 -1.40
CA SER A 125 14.77 -5.23 -0.60
C SER A 125 15.89 -5.83 -1.47
N GLN A 126 15.74 -5.87 -2.79
CA GLN A 126 16.72 -6.48 -3.68
C GLN A 126 17.94 -5.57 -3.90
N SER A 127 19.14 -6.15 -3.86
CA SER A 127 20.37 -5.45 -4.27
C SER A 127 20.49 -5.33 -5.80
N ASP A 128 19.92 -6.28 -6.53
CA ASP A 128 19.78 -6.28 -7.99
C ASP A 128 18.29 -6.40 -8.32
N ALA A 129 17.60 -5.26 -8.25
CA ALA A 129 16.15 -5.21 -8.36
C ALA A 129 15.70 -5.44 -9.81
N PRO A 130 14.70 -6.30 -10.06
CA PRO A 130 14.07 -6.40 -11.38
C PRO A 130 13.55 -5.03 -11.86
N PRO A 131 13.48 -4.82 -13.19
CA PRO A 131 12.95 -3.58 -13.75
C PRO A 131 11.48 -3.39 -13.40
N GLU A 132 11.04 -2.13 -13.31
CA GLU A 132 9.67 -1.73 -12.96
C GLU A 132 8.59 -2.49 -13.75
N ALA A 133 8.80 -2.64 -15.06
CA ALA A 133 7.86 -3.37 -15.94
C ALA A 133 7.63 -4.83 -15.52
N ALA A 134 8.65 -5.50 -14.97
CA ALA A 134 8.51 -6.85 -14.44
C ALA A 134 7.66 -6.87 -13.16
N ILE A 135 7.77 -5.83 -12.33
CA ILE A 135 7.00 -5.72 -11.09
C ILE A 135 5.54 -5.40 -11.37
N VAL A 136 5.24 -4.52 -12.34
CA VAL A 136 3.88 -4.29 -12.84
C VAL A 136 3.23 -5.62 -13.22
N SER A 137 3.92 -6.40 -14.05
CA SER A 137 3.42 -7.72 -14.48
C SER A 137 3.19 -8.69 -13.31
N LEU A 138 4.07 -8.70 -12.31
CA LEU A 138 3.90 -9.53 -11.12
C LEU A 138 2.67 -9.13 -10.30
N LEU A 139 2.47 -7.83 -10.09
CA LEU A 139 1.31 -7.31 -9.36
C LEU A 139 0.01 -7.69 -10.06
N ASP A 140 -0.08 -7.49 -11.38
CA ASP A 140 -1.29 -7.82 -12.14
C ASP A 140 -1.66 -9.31 -12.05
N ARG A 141 -0.65 -10.18 -12.17
CA ARG A 141 -0.87 -11.63 -12.21
C ARG A 141 -1.22 -12.23 -10.85
N LEU A 142 -0.70 -11.66 -9.77
CA LEU A 142 -0.74 -12.30 -8.45
C LEU A 142 -1.71 -11.63 -7.46
N THR A 143 -2.06 -10.36 -7.65
CA THR A 143 -2.84 -9.62 -6.63
C THR A 143 -4.30 -9.40 -7.03
N LEU A 144 -4.57 -8.91 -8.25
CA LEU A 144 -5.93 -8.54 -8.67
C LEU A 144 -6.61 -9.51 -9.63
N ARG A 145 -5.92 -9.93 -10.71
CA ARG A 145 -6.52 -10.79 -11.75
C ARG A 145 -7.23 -12.04 -11.21
N PRO A 146 -6.71 -12.76 -10.18
CA PRO A 146 -7.39 -13.94 -9.67
C PRO A 146 -8.78 -13.68 -9.07
N ALA A 147 -9.07 -12.45 -8.65
CA ALA A 147 -10.30 -12.09 -7.95
C ALA A 147 -11.35 -11.40 -8.84
N LEU A 148 -10.94 -10.85 -9.98
CA LEU A 148 -11.82 -10.13 -10.91
C LEU A 148 -12.77 -11.09 -11.62
N ARG A 149 -13.98 -10.61 -11.91
CA ARG A 149 -14.87 -11.26 -12.87
C ARG A 149 -14.21 -11.25 -14.25
N GLU A 150 -14.23 -12.39 -14.93
CA GLU A 150 -14.04 -12.38 -16.38
C GLU A 150 -15.22 -11.63 -16.99
N ILE A 151 -14.95 -10.47 -17.59
CA ILE A 151 -15.91 -9.83 -18.46
C ILE A 151 -15.96 -10.75 -19.68
N TYR A 152 -16.96 -11.62 -19.75
CA TYR A 152 -17.28 -12.31 -20.99
C TYR A 152 -17.56 -11.23 -22.03
N GLU A 153 -16.64 -11.08 -23.00
CA GLU A 153 -16.97 -10.45 -24.27
C GLU A 153 -18.13 -11.26 -24.86
N ALA A 154 -19.32 -10.66 -24.87
CA ALA A 154 -20.49 -11.17 -25.57
C ALA A 154 -20.46 -10.76 -27.04
#